data_AF-W8C6S9-F1
#
_entry.id   AF-W8C6S9-F1
#
_cell.length_a   1.000
_cell.length_b   1.000
_cell.length_c   1.000
_cell.angle_alpha   90.00
_cell.angle_beta   90.00
_cell.angle_gamma   90.00
#
_symmetry.space_group_name_H-M   'P 1'
#
loop_
_entity.id
_entity.type
_entity.pdbx_description
1 polymer ?
#
loop_
_entity_poly.entity_id
_entity_poly.type
_entity_poly.pdbx_seq_one_letter_code
_entity_poly.pdbx_strand_id
1 'polypeptide(L)'
;MAEKYPTGKSEENHIPYEAVKAIADNILSRIQVKPVIGIICGSGLGSLTEAITNAQNIEYKDIPGFPVSTVAGHVGRLVVGMLEGLPVLAMQERFHYYEGYSLIKCARPVRVMKLMGIEYLMVTNAASGINPAYKVGDIMLIRDHINFVGISGNSPLRGPNDP
;
A
#
# COMPACT_ATOMS: atom_id res chain seq x y z
N MET A 1 -20.41 -4.10 36.29
CA MET A 1 -21.03 -3.24 35.27
C MET A 1 -19.91 -2.64 34.44
N ALA A 2 -19.47 -3.31 33.37
CA ALA A 2 -18.35 -2.87 32.54
C ALA A 2 -18.91 -2.14 31.31
N GLU A 3 -18.59 -0.86 31.16
CA GLU A 3 -18.91 -0.06 29.98
C GLU A 3 -17.77 -0.10 28.95
N LYS A 4 -18.16 -0.43 27.71
CA LYS A 4 -17.73 0.17 26.44
C LYS A 4 -16.25 0.04 26.02
N TYR A 5 -15.98 -1.07 25.31
CA TYR A 5 -15.13 -1.01 24.11
C TYR A 5 -16.03 -0.74 22.89
N PRO A 6 -15.72 0.23 22.01
CA PRO A 6 -16.42 0.36 20.75
C PRO A 6 -16.07 -0.85 19.87
N THR A 7 -17.09 -1.49 19.33
CA THR A 7 -17.00 -2.69 18.48
C THR A 7 -16.34 -2.37 17.13
N GLY A 8 -15.00 -2.44 17.06
CA GLY A 8 -14.20 -2.23 15.84
C GLY A 8 -14.24 -3.36 14.80
N LYS A 9 -15.22 -4.28 14.85
CA LYS A 9 -15.26 -5.50 14.01
C LYS A 9 -15.67 -5.25 12.55
N SER A 10 -16.29 -4.11 12.22
CA SER A 10 -16.80 -3.84 10.87
C SER A 10 -15.71 -3.40 9.89
N GLU A 11 -14.75 -2.57 10.31
CA GLU A 11 -13.62 -2.13 9.47
C GLU A 11 -12.58 -3.23 9.22
N GLU A 12 -12.60 -4.31 10.01
CA GLU A 12 -11.66 -5.42 9.86
C GLU A 12 -11.89 -6.23 8.57
N ASN A 13 -13.13 -6.26 8.05
CA ASN A 13 -13.51 -7.13 6.94
C ASN A 13 -14.22 -6.43 5.78
N HIS A 14 -14.50 -5.13 5.87
CA HIS A 14 -15.11 -4.38 4.77
C HIS A 14 -14.72 -2.91 4.84
N ILE A 15 -14.42 -2.33 3.67
CA ILE A 15 -14.20 -0.88 3.51
C ILE A 15 -15.17 -0.43 2.42
N PRO A 16 -16.14 0.44 2.74
CA PRO A 16 -17.10 0.94 1.75
C PRO A 16 -16.41 1.67 0.60
N TYR A 17 -16.94 1.56 -0.62
CA TYR A 17 -16.47 2.31 -1.79
C TYR A 17 -16.27 3.79 -1.50
N GLU A 18 -17.26 4.44 -0.87
CA GLU A 18 -17.22 5.88 -0.57
C GLU A 18 -16.08 6.25 0.37
N ALA A 19 -15.69 5.37 1.30
CA ALA A 19 -14.54 5.62 2.16
C ALA A 19 -13.22 5.57 1.37
N VAL A 20 -13.10 4.65 0.41
CA VAL A 20 -11.94 4.59 -0.50
C VAL A 20 -11.93 5.80 -1.43
N LYS A 21 -13.08 6.19 -1.96
CA LYS A 21 -13.24 7.34 -2.86
C LYS A 21 -12.87 8.65 -2.16
N ALA A 22 -13.33 8.85 -0.94
CA ALA A 22 -12.98 10.04 -0.15
C ALA A 22 -11.46 10.18 0.06
N ILE A 23 -10.76 9.06 0.29
CA ILE A 23 -9.30 9.02 0.39
C ILE A 23 -8.66 9.40 -0.96
N ALA A 24 -9.13 8.79 -2.06
CA ALA A 24 -8.61 9.07 -3.40
C ALA A 24 -8.80 10.54 -3.79
N ASP A 25 -10.00 11.10 -3.58
CA ASP A 25 -10.30 12.51 -3.84
C ASP A 25 -9.43 13.45 -2.98
N ASN A 26 -9.20 13.09 -1.71
CA ASN A 26 -8.32 13.85 -0.83
C ASN A 26 -6.89 13.92 -1.35
N ILE A 27 -6.35 12.82 -1.89
CA ILE A 27 -5.01 12.79 -2.49
C ILE A 27 -5.02 13.54 -3.82
N LEU A 28 -6.00 13.28 -4.69
CA LEU A 28 -6.12 13.93 -6.01
C LEU A 28 -6.18 15.46 -5.91
N SER A 29 -6.85 15.99 -4.89
CA SER A 29 -6.94 17.46 -4.66
C SER A 29 -5.61 18.10 -4.23
N ARG A 30 -4.60 17.31 -3.86
CA ARG A 30 -3.28 17.79 -3.41
C ARG A 30 -2.18 17.62 -4.45
N ILE A 31 -2.46 16.88 -5.54
CA ILE A 31 -1.44 16.56 -6.54
C ILE A 31 -1.63 17.34 -7.83
N GLN A 32 -0.52 17.67 -8.48
CA GLN A 32 -0.52 18.40 -9.76
C GLN A 32 -0.40 17.47 -10.98
N VAL A 33 0.22 16.31 -10.78
CA VAL A 33 0.44 15.30 -11.82
C VAL A 33 -0.49 14.13 -11.55
N LYS A 34 -1.21 13.66 -12.57
CA LYS A 34 -2.04 12.46 -12.48
C LYS A 34 -1.17 11.20 -12.72
N PRO A 35 -0.89 10.38 -11.70
CA PRO A 35 -0.07 9.19 -11.85
C PRO A 35 -0.82 8.09 -12.62
N VAL A 36 -0.09 7.33 -13.44
CA VAL A 36 -0.62 6.14 -14.14
C VAL A 36 0.01 4.84 -13.62
N ILE A 37 1.14 4.95 -12.92
CA ILE A 37 1.87 3.85 -12.29
C ILE A 37 1.90 4.06 -10.77
N GLY A 38 1.47 3.04 -10.03
CA GLY A 38 1.64 2.93 -8.59
C GLY A 38 2.86 2.07 -8.27
N ILE A 39 3.67 2.48 -7.30
CA ILE A 39 4.84 1.73 -6.83
C ILE A 39 4.71 1.52 -5.33
N ILE A 40 4.80 0.28 -4.86
CA ILE A 40 4.86 -0.03 -3.42
C ILE A 40 6.30 -0.42 -3.07
N CYS A 41 7.00 0.48 -2.39
CA CYS A 41 8.38 0.27 -1.99
C CYS A 41 8.44 -0.62 -0.75
N GLY A 42 9.19 -1.72 -0.85
CA GLY A 42 9.52 -2.55 0.31
C GLY A 42 10.75 -2.09 1.08
N SER A 43 11.05 -2.84 2.14
CA SER A 43 12.22 -2.63 3.00
C SER A 43 13.50 -2.50 2.17
N GLY A 44 14.26 -1.44 2.41
CA GLY A 44 15.51 -1.14 1.71
C GLY A 44 15.35 -0.52 0.31
N LEU A 45 14.12 -0.35 -0.19
CA LEU A 45 13.83 0.25 -1.49
C LEU A 45 13.11 1.61 -1.37
N GLY A 46 13.03 2.17 -0.16
CA GLY A 46 12.50 3.50 0.06
C GLY A 46 13.28 4.60 -0.66
N SER A 47 14.59 4.41 -0.89
CA SER A 47 15.44 5.36 -1.64
C SER A 47 15.05 5.48 -3.12
N LEU A 48 14.25 4.54 -3.67
CA LEU A 48 13.71 4.68 -5.03
C LEU A 48 12.92 5.98 -5.19
N THR A 49 12.29 6.48 -4.12
CA THR A 49 11.53 7.73 -4.18
C THR A 49 12.41 8.97 -4.31
N GLU A 50 13.71 8.87 -4.02
CA GLU A 50 14.68 9.96 -4.21
C GLU A 50 14.97 10.24 -5.69
N ALA A 51 14.75 9.24 -6.56
CA ALA A 51 14.86 9.39 -8.01
C ALA A 51 13.61 10.05 -8.64
N ILE A 52 12.54 10.26 -7.87
CA ILE A 52 11.31 10.90 -8.38
C ILE A 52 11.55 12.41 -8.44
N THR A 53 11.48 12.95 -9.65
CA THR A 53 11.62 14.38 -9.91
C THR A 53 10.27 15.10 -9.79
N ASN A 54 10.29 16.41 -9.50
CA ASN A 54 9.09 17.21 -9.24
C ASN A 54 8.18 16.59 -8.16
N ALA A 55 8.78 16.00 -7.14
CA ALA A 55 8.08 15.20 -6.14
C ALA A 55 7.20 16.06 -5.21
N GLN A 56 5.97 15.59 -5.03
CA GLN A 56 5.03 16.04 -4.02
C GLN A 56 4.89 14.94 -2.97
N ASN A 57 5.26 15.26 -1.74
CA ASN A 57 5.22 14.34 -0.61
C ASN A 57 3.93 14.57 0.18
N ILE A 58 3.19 13.49 0.46
CA ILE A 58 1.98 13.52 1.28
C ILE A 58 2.12 12.48 2.39
N GLU A 59 2.29 12.93 3.62
CA GLU A 59 2.44 12.06 4.78
C GLU A 59 1.15 11.26 5.03
N TYR A 60 1.27 9.97 5.37
CA TYR A 60 0.11 9.10 5.58
C TYR A 60 -0.83 9.64 6.66
N LYS A 61 -0.28 10.21 7.72
CA LYS A 61 -1.03 10.80 8.85
C LYS A 61 -1.90 11.99 8.44
N ASP A 62 -1.57 12.66 7.32
CA ASP A 62 -2.29 13.85 6.84
C ASP A 62 -3.38 13.49 5.83
N ILE A 63 -3.56 12.20 5.52
CA ILE A 63 -4.59 11.67 4.62
C ILE A 63 -5.68 11.03 5.48
N PRO A 64 -6.86 11.67 5.65
CA PRO A 64 -7.94 11.14 6.47
C PRO A 64 -8.35 9.74 6.02
N GLY A 65 -8.39 8.80 6.96
CA GLY A 65 -8.74 7.42 6.67
C GLY A 65 -7.63 6.59 6.02
N PHE A 66 -6.42 7.10 5.78
CA PHE A 66 -5.30 6.28 5.31
C PHE A 66 -4.64 5.49 6.46
N PRO A 67 -4.05 4.31 6.23
CA PRO A 67 -3.31 3.62 7.28
C PRO A 67 -2.00 4.37 7.59
N VAL A 68 -1.54 4.32 8.83
CA VAL A 68 -0.27 4.92 9.27
C VAL A 68 0.61 3.80 9.77
N SER A 69 1.87 3.70 9.33
CA SER A 69 2.79 2.62 9.75
C SER A 69 3.25 2.86 11.20
N THR A 70 3.43 1.76 11.94
CA THR A 70 3.89 1.79 13.34
C THR A 70 5.33 1.30 13.50
N VAL A 71 5.97 0.86 12.41
CA VAL A 71 7.35 0.35 12.44
C VAL A 71 8.34 1.52 12.57
N ALA A 72 9.23 1.43 13.56
CA ALA A 72 10.26 2.42 13.78
C ALA A 72 11.18 2.56 12.55
N GLY A 73 11.40 3.79 12.11
CA GLY A 73 12.23 4.10 10.93
C GLY A 73 11.44 4.18 9.61
N HIS A 74 10.16 3.81 9.58
CA HIS A 74 9.33 4.00 8.40
C HIS A 74 8.88 5.46 8.27
N VAL A 75 9.25 6.12 7.17
CA VAL A 75 8.86 7.52 6.90
C VAL A 75 7.34 7.64 6.76
N GLY A 76 6.73 6.75 5.98
CA GLY A 76 5.28 6.65 5.85
C GLY A 76 4.65 7.81 5.06
N ARG A 77 4.97 7.89 3.76
CA ARG A 77 4.44 8.94 2.87
C ARG A 77 4.20 8.44 1.45
N LEU A 78 3.27 9.11 0.76
CA LEU A 78 3.11 9.01 -0.68
C LEU A 78 4.05 10.03 -1.35
N VAL A 79 4.73 9.61 -2.41
CA VAL A 79 5.59 10.46 -3.23
C VAL A 79 5.05 10.44 -4.65
N VAL A 80 4.54 11.58 -5.13
CA VAL A 80 3.94 11.72 -6.47
C VAL A 80 4.83 12.62 -7.32
N GLY A 81 5.16 12.21 -8.53
CA GLY A 81 6.03 13.00 -9.40
C GLY A 81 6.38 12.26 -10.69
N MET A 82 7.57 12.53 -11.23
CA MET A 82 8.04 11.97 -12.48
C MET A 82 9.25 11.06 -12.25
N LEU A 83 9.16 9.80 -12.67
CA LEU A 83 10.28 8.84 -12.68
C LEU A 83 10.58 8.46 -14.12
N GLU A 84 11.79 8.77 -14.61
CA GLU A 84 12.18 8.56 -16.01
C GLU A 84 11.15 9.14 -17.01
N GLY A 85 10.60 10.32 -16.69
CA GLY A 85 9.59 11.00 -17.53
C GLY A 85 8.17 10.43 -17.44
N LEU A 86 7.92 9.42 -16.60
CA LEU A 86 6.59 8.83 -16.39
C LEU A 86 5.96 9.33 -15.08
N PRO A 87 4.65 9.64 -15.07
CA PRO A 87 3.97 10.09 -13.87
C PRO A 87 3.68 8.92 -12.93
N VAL A 88 4.27 8.95 -11.75
CA VAL A 88 4.21 7.86 -10.75
C VAL A 88 3.68 8.34 -9.40
N LEU A 89 3.09 7.41 -8.66
CA LEU A 89 2.85 7.53 -7.22
C LEU A 89 3.54 6.37 -6.52
N ALA A 90 4.49 6.68 -5.66
CA ALA A 90 5.20 5.70 -4.85
C ALA A 90 4.75 5.77 -3.39
N MET A 91 4.42 4.62 -2.82
CA MET A 91 4.34 4.43 -1.38
C MET A 91 5.76 4.23 -0.86
N GLN A 92 6.27 5.21 -0.11
CA GLN A 92 7.50 5.04 0.64
C GLN A 92 7.15 4.40 1.98
N GLU A 93 7.42 3.09 2.05
CA GLU A 93 6.94 2.14 3.06
C GLU A 93 5.51 1.65 2.84
N ARG A 94 5.21 0.48 3.39
CA ARG A 94 3.92 -0.21 3.30
C ARG A 94 3.47 -0.72 4.66
N PHE A 95 2.26 -1.27 4.68
CA PHE A 95 1.65 -1.85 5.87
C PHE A 95 1.74 -3.37 5.81
N HIS A 96 2.11 -3.97 6.93
CA HIS A 96 2.28 -5.41 7.05
C HIS A 96 1.24 -6.00 8.00
N TYR A 97 0.81 -7.22 7.68
CA TYR A 97 -0.13 -7.96 8.53
C TYR A 97 0.42 -8.21 9.93
N TYR A 98 1.74 -8.43 10.07
CA TYR A 98 2.39 -8.64 11.36
C TYR A 98 2.40 -7.40 12.27
N GLU A 99 2.11 -6.21 11.75
CA GLU A 99 1.93 -4.99 12.55
C GLU A 99 0.58 -4.98 13.29
N GLY A 100 -0.27 -6.00 13.07
CA GLY A 100 -1.61 -6.11 13.65
C GLY A 100 -2.72 -5.52 12.77
N TYR A 101 -2.40 -5.07 11.55
CA TYR A 101 -3.41 -4.62 10.59
C TYR A 101 -4.15 -5.79 9.95
N SER A 102 -5.42 -5.61 9.63
CA SER A 102 -6.15 -6.54 8.75
C SER A 102 -5.58 -6.51 7.32
N LEU A 103 -5.69 -7.62 6.58
CA LEU A 103 -5.22 -7.67 5.18
C LEU A 103 -5.92 -6.66 4.29
N ILE A 104 -7.21 -6.40 4.53
CA ILE A 104 -7.97 -5.38 3.79
C ILE A 104 -7.42 -3.97 4.06
N LYS A 105 -6.96 -3.67 5.29
CA LYS A 105 -6.32 -2.41 5.63
C LYS A 105 -4.93 -2.28 4.98
N CYS A 106 -4.16 -3.36 4.92
CA CYS A 106 -2.88 -3.37 4.21
C CYS A 106 -3.04 -3.17 2.70
N ALA A 107 -4.07 -3.78 2.10
CA ALA A 107 -4.36 -3.71 0.67
C ALA A 107 -5.15 -2.46 0.25
N ARG A 108 -5.73 -1.70 1.20
CA ARG A 108 -6.53 -0.50 0.94
C ARG A 108 -5.86 0.50 -0.02
N PRO A 109 -4.56 0.83 0.10
CA PRO A 109 -3.88 1.74 -0.82
C PRO A 109 -4.02 1.34 -2.29
N VAL A 110 -4.10 0.04 -2.60
CA VAL A 110 -4.28 -0.44 -3.98
C VAL A 110 -5.65 -0.03 -4.52
N ARG A 111 -6.72 -0.10 -3.71
CA ARG A 111 -8.06 0.36 -4.11
C ARG A 111 -8.08 1.88 -4.29
N VAL A 112 -7.39 2.61 -3.42
CA VAL A 112 -7.22 4.07 -3.55
C VAL A 112 -6.51 4.41 -4.86
N MET A 113 -5.37 3.76 -5.14
CA MET A 113 -4.64 3.92 -6.39
C MET A 113 -5.53 3.66 -7.61
N LYS A 114 -6.37 2.61 -7.56
CA LYS A 114 -7.32 2.32 -8.65
C LYS A 114 -8.31 3.47 -8.88
N LEU A 115 -8.88 4.05 -7.82
CA LEU A 115 -9.80 5.19 -7.95
C LEU A 115 -9.10 6.49 -8.37
N MET A 116 -7.80 6.63 -8.11
CA MET A 116 -6.98 7.72 -8.65
C MET A 116 -6.70 7.59 -10.15
N GLY A 117 -6.99 6.43 -10.75
CA GLY A 117 -6.75 6.14 -12.16
C GLY A 117 -5.40 5.47 -12.46
N ILE A 118 -4.74 4.90 -11.45
CA ILE A 118 -3.54 4.08 -11.69
C ILE A 118 -3.92 2.78 -12.40
N GLU A 119 -3.17 2.46 -13.44
CA GLU A 119 -3.39 1.31 -14.33
C GLU A 119 -2.39 0.18 -14.06
N TYR A 120 -1.17 0.55 -13.65
CA TYR A 120 -0.07 -0.39 -13.40
C TYR A 120 0.37 -0.32 -11.95
N LEU A 121 0.57 -1.49 -11.34
CA LEU A 121 1.09 -1.59 -9.97
C LEU A 121 2.42 -2.34 -9.99
N MET A 122 3.47 -1.69 -9.52
CA MET A 122 4.76 -2.31 -9.26
C MET A 122 4.89 -2.54 -7.75
N VAL A 123 5.19 -3.78 -7.35
CA VAL A 123 5.38 -4.13 -5.95
C VAL A 123 6.79 -4.66 -5.76
N THR A 124 7.51 -4.11 -4.79
CA THR A 124 8.87 -4.55 -4.46
C THR A 124 8.89 -5.06 -3.03
N ASN A 125 9.73 -6.04 -2.69
CA ASN A 125 9.92 -6.47 -1.31
C ASN A 125 11.31 -7.05 -1.11
N ALA A 126 11.72 -7.16 0.16
CA ALA A 126 12.88 -7.95 0.54
C ALA A 126 12.41 -9.35 0.92
N ALA A 127 13.13 -10.37 0.47
CA ALA A 127 12.86 -11.77 0.77
C ALA A 127 14.17 -12.54 0.89
N SER A 128 14.13 -13.63 1.66
CA SER A 128 15.22 -14.61 1.70
C SER A 128 15.07 -15.61 0.56
N GLY A 129 16.15 -15.86 -0.17
CA GLY A 129 16.18 -16.85 -1.24
C GLY A 129 16.18 -18.28 -0.70
N ILE A 130 15.20 -19.08 -1.09
CA ILE A 130 15.15 -20.53 -0.81
C ILE A 130 15.84 -21.33 -1.93
N ASN A 131 15.84 -20.77 -3.15
CA ASN A 131 16.57 -21.36 -4.27
C ASN A 131 18.08 -21.23 -4.02
N PRO A 132 18.84 -22.33 -3.94
CA PRO A 132 20.27 -22.30 -3.61
C PRO A 132 21.14 -21.60 -4.67
N ALA A 133 20.60 -21.33 -5.87
CA ALA A 133 21.27 -20.54 -6.89
C ALA A 133 21.25 -19.03 -6.60
N TYR A 134 20.34 -18.56 -5.74
CA TYR A 134 20.22 -17.13 -5.42
C TYR A 134 21.30 -16.68 -4.45
N LYS A 135 21.74 -15.43 -4.64
CA LYS A 135 22.73 -14.76 -3.80
C LYS A 135 22.13 -13.48 -3.20
N VAL A 136 22.74 -13.02 -2.12
CA VAL A 136 22.40 -11.72 -1.52
C VAL A 136 22.62 -10.62 -2.57
N GLY A 137 21.59 -9.79 -2.76
CA GLY A 137 21.60 -8.70 -3.75
C GLY A 137 20.95 -9.05 -5.09
N ASP A 138 20.61 -10.32 -5.34
CA ASP A 138 19.90 -10.70 -6.56
C ASP A 138 18.48 -10.09 -6.61
N ILE A 139 18.09 -9.63 -7.80
CA ILE A 139 16.71 -9.24 -8.09
C ILE A 139 15.97 -10.43 -8.69
N MET A 140 14.90 -10.86 -8.03
CA MET A 140 14.05 -11.94 -8.51
C MET A 140 12.70 -11.40 -8.98
N LEU A 141 12.34 -11.68 -10.23
CA LEU A 141 11.01 -11.38 -10.75
C LEU A 141 9.99 -12.39 -10.19
N ILE A 142 8.96 -11.89 -9.51
CA ILE A 142 7.86 -12.72 -9.00
C ILE A 142 6.99 -13.11 -10.19
N ARG A 143 7.14 -14.36 -10.64
CA ARG A 143 6.26 -14.94 -11.66
C ARG A 143 4.93 -15.41 -11.07
N ASP A 144 4.97 -15.92 -9.84
CA ASP A 144 3.80 -16.46 -9.13
C ASP A 144 4.05 -16.49 -7.62
N HIS A 145 3.02 -16.78 -6.81
CA HIS A 145 3.11 -16.87 -5.35
C HIS A 145 2.24 -17.99 -4.75
N ILE A 146 2.63 -18.50 -3.58
CA ILE A 146 1.80 -19.39 -2.76
C ILE A 146 1.25 -18.59 -1.57
N ASN A 147 -0.07 -18.44 -1.50
CA ASN A 147 -0.72 -17.66 -0.45
C ASN A 147 -1.21 -18.55 0.71
N PHE A 148 -0.30 -18.93 1.62
CA PHE A 148 -0.66 -19.75 2.79
C PHE A 148 -1.73 -19.09 3.68
N VAL A 149 -1.66 -17.77 3.86
CA VAL A 149 -2.62 -17.01 4.68
C VAL A 149 -4.02 -17.06 4.03
N GLY A 150 -4.08 -16.91 2.71
CA GLY A 150 -5.31 -17.05 1.92
C GLY A 150 -5.91 -18.46 2.00
N ILE A 151 -5.09 -19.49 1.93
CA ILE A 151 -5.54 -20.90 2.05
C ILE A 151 -6.17 -21.16 3.43
N SER A 152 -5.68 -20.50 4.49
CA SER A 152 -6.29 -20.56 5.83
C SER A 152 -7.57 -19.71 6.00
N GLY A 153 -8.10 -19.12 4.93
CA GLY A 153 -9.33 -18.33 4.94
C GLY A 153 -9.14 -16.86 5.33
N ASN A 154 -7.90 -16.37 5.40
CA ASN A 154 -7.61 -14.95 5.64
C ASN A 154 -7.11 -14.30 4.34
N SER A 155 -7.97 -13.48 3.73
CA SER A 155 -7.73 -12.83 2.45
C SER A 155 -8.22 -11.38 2.49
N PRO A 156 -7.56 -10.42 1.80
CA PRO A 156 -8.08 -9.06 1.66
C PRO A 156 -9.41 -8.99 0.88
N LEU A 157 -9.83 -10.10 0.27
CA LEU A 157 -11.09 -10.25 -0.45
C LEU A 157 -12.17 -10.95 0.39
N ARG A 158 -11.89 -11.31 1.65
CA ARG A 158 -12.90 -11.88 2.54
C ARG A 158 -13.93 -10.80 2.90
N GLY A 159 -15.21 -11.14 2.76
CA GLY A 159 -16.33 -10.25 3.08
C GLY A 159 -17.23 -10.00 1.87
N PRO A 160 -18.21 -9.08 1.98
CA PRO A 160 -19.03 -8.68 0.85
C PRO A 160 -18.18 -8.12 -0.30
N ASN A 161 -18.49 -8.53 -1.52
CA ASN A 161 -17.92 -7.93 -2.73
C ASN A 161 -18.73 -6.69 -3.12
N ASP A 162 -18.04 -5.61 -3.46
CA ASP A 162 -18.65 -4.41 -4.03
C ASP A 162 -19.02 -4.71 -5.51
N PRO A 163 -20.29 -4.58 -5.91
CA PRO A 163 -20.76 -4.97 -7.25
C PRO A 163 -20.22 -4.13 -8.40
#